data_AF-A0A7Y6YXM1-F1
#
_entry.id   AF-A0A7Y6YXM1-F1
#
_cell.length_a   1.000
_cell.length_b   1.000
_cell.length_c   1.000
_cell.angle_alpha   90.00
_cell.angle_beta   90.00
_cell.angle_gamma   90.00
#
_symmetry.space_group_name_H-M   'P 1'
#
loop_
_entity.id
_entity.type
_entity.pdbx_description
1 polymer ?
#
loop_
_entity_poly.entity_id
_entity_poly.type
_entity_poly.pdbx_seq_one_letter_code
_entity_poly.pdbx_strand_id
1 'polypeptide(L)'
;MDELIQRSVQTDSNELRALEKASFSEDTIDDLIQRFEEAVHANEYDQEYWYARELQTLLAYGGWQKFSEGVIPRAIISCKNSGVDPDDHFIHVDKMVGIGSDAERTIGDIMLTRYACYLIAQNADARKKPVAFAQTYFAIQTRRQELEDQKSVDFDNLSEDQKRLYMRNQVTDFNKKLASAAKSKGVETDKDFAIFQSKGYQGLYGGRTVKEIRSYKQLPQKAKILDHMGSVELAANLFRITQTEQKLRNDSDIRTKAQANNTHYDVGKQVRDAMLQISGTLPEDLPVARDVKKLEQKKGKKVIASKSTPVIENKPINLRKELWKYTLLVMAKEPNGEISTTKAIEELPKYIVIPEESKAILEGRKDSKFSQLVRNLKSHKTSKTNFIYQGYAESIERGFRITQKGLEFVKSEFSDRIL
;
A
#
# COMPACT_ATOMS: atom_id res chain seq x y z
N MET A 1 56.97 4.46 25.33
CA MET A 1 55.55 4.75 25.58
C MET A 1 55.29 6.25 25.48
N ASP A 2 55.93 6.97 24.54
CA ASP A 2 55.86 8.44 24.51
C ASP A 2 56.07 9.09 23.12
N GLU A 3 55.93 8.33 22.02
CA GLU A 3 55.97 8.92 20.66
C GLU A 3 54.70 8.68 19.83
N LEU A 4 53.73 7.92 20.37
CA LEU A 4 52.41 7.73 19.73
C LEU A 4 51.31 8.60 20.35
N ILE A 5 51.60 9.33 21.43
CA ILE A 5 50.63 10.21 22.11
C ILE A 5 50.81 11.70 21.74
N GLN A 6 51.94 12.09 21.12
CA GLN A 6 52.18 13.46 20.62
C GLN A 6 51.81 13.66 19.13
N ARG A 7 50.80 12.95 18.62
CA ARG A 7 50.16 13.23 17.32
C ARG A 7 48.68 13.57 17.43
N SER A 8 48.21 13.98 18.61
CA SER A 8 46.80 14.26 18.89
C SER A 8 46.37 15.74 18.86
N VAL A 9 47.21 16.69 18.41
CA VAL A 9 46.80 18.11 18.44
C VAL A 9 47.28 18.86 17.20
N GLN A 10 46.58 18.65 16.09
CA GLN A 10 46.33 19.63 15.02
C GLN A 10 45.49 18.98 13.93
N THR A 11 44.28 18.54 14.30
CA THR A 11 43.20 18.45 13.32
C THR A 11 42.60 19.84 13.25
N ASP A 12 42.69 20.46 12.08
CA ASP A 12 42.37 21.87 11.85
C ASP A 12 40.94 22.15 12.35
N SER A 13 40.76 23.20 13.17
CA SER A 13 39.44 23.56 13.71
C SER A 13 38.44 23.88 12.59
N ASN A 14 38.92 24.20 11.38
CA ASN A 14 38.12 24.33 10.18
C ASN A 14 37.74 22.97 9.55
N GLU A 15 38.56 21.93 9.66
CA GLU A 15 38.21 20.56 9.25
C GLU A 15 37.23 19.92 10.22
N LEU A 16 37.38 20.16 11.54
CA LEU A 16 36.39 19.76 12.55
C LEU A 16 35.08 20.52 12.38
N ARG A 17 35.11 21.81 12.04
CA ARG A 17 33.89 22.57 11.67
C ARG A 17 33.32 22.19 10.32
N ALA A 18 34.14 21.73 9.36
CA ALA A 18 33.68 21.20 8.09
C ALA A 18 33.12 19.77 8.24
N LEU A 19 33.58 18.99 9.22
CA LEU A 19 33.01 17.71 9.63
C LEU A 19 31.75 17.87 10.49
N GLU A 20 31.68 18.90 11.35
CA GLU A 20 30.44 19.32 12.06
C GLU A 20 29.42 19.97 11.13
N LYS A 21 29.85 20.70 10.10
CA LYS A 21 28.96 21.18 9.04
C LYS A 21 28.67 20.11 7.99
N ALA A 22 29.46 19.04 7.89
CA ALA A 22 29.14 17.87 7.05
C ALA A 22 28.38 16.79 7.82
N SER A 23 28.25 16.90 9.15
CA SER A 23 27.18 16.26 9.91
C SER A 23 25.89 17.06 9.74
N PHE A 24 25.40 17.10 8.50
CA PHE A 24 24.01 17.45 8.24
C PHE A 24 23.15 16.27 8.69
N SER A 25 22.29 16.56 9.67
CA SER A 25 21.25 15.76 10.32
C SER A 25 21.27 14.25 10.09
N GLU A 26 21.41 13.49 11.18
CA GLU A 26 20.83 12.15 11.24
C GLU A 26 19.32 12.27 11.02
N ASP A 27 18.90 12.32 9.76
CA ASP A 27 17.49 12.24 9.38
C ASP A 27 16.97 10.93 9.96
N THR A 28 16.12 11.04 10.97
CA THR A 28 15.40 9.91 11.52
C THR A 28 14.53 9.30 10.42
N ILE A 29 14.07 8.05 10.61
CA ILE A 29 13.08 7.46 9.70
C ILE A 29 11.86 8.38 9.55
N ASP A 30 11.48 9.05 10.63
CA ASP A 30 10.36 9.98 10.64
C ASP A 30 10.65 11.21 9.76
N ASP A 31 11.90 11.71 9.72
CA ASP A 31 12.30 12.80 8.83
C ASP A 31 12.29 12.38 7.35
N LEU A 32 12.73 11.15 7.04
CA LEU A 32 12.65 10.63 5.67
C LEU A 32 11.19 10.40 5.24
N ILE A 33 10.34 9.84 6.11
CA ILE A 33 8.90 9.72 5.85
C ILE A 33 8.31 11.11 5.59
N GLN A 34 8.55 12.05 6.49
CA GLN A 34 8.03 13.41 6.38
C GLN A 34 8.46 14.08 5.07
N ARG A 35 9.73 13.97 4.67
CA ARG A 35 10.22 14.55 3.41
C ARG A 35 9.60 13.91 2.15
N PHE A 36 9.25 12.63 2.20
CA PHE A 36 8.57 11.96 1.10
C PHE A 36 7.08 12.33 1.01
N GLU A 37 6.41 12.49 2.15
CA GLU A 37 5.02 12.94 2.25
C GLU A 37 4.89 14.44 1.89
N GLU A 38 5.83 15.28 2.32
CA GLU A 38 5.87 16.72 1.98
C GLU A 38 6.14 16.99 0.50
N ALA A 39 6.73 16.04 -0.21
CA ALA A 39 6.97 16.14 -1.65
C ALA A 39 5.76 15.72 -2.50
N VAL A 40 4.63 15.37 -1.88
CA VAL A 40 3.38 15.08 -2.55
C VAL A 40 2.77 16.38 -3.07
N HIS A 41 2.36 16.37 -4.33
CA HIS A 41 1.53 17.41 -4.94
C HIS A 41 0.17 16.83 -5.29
N ALA A 42 -0.87 17.66 -5.28
CA ALA A 42 -2.19 17.31 -5.78
C ALA A 42 -2.45 18.06 -7.09
N ASN A 43 -3.03 17.39 -8.09
CA ASN A 43 -3.49 18.05 -9.31
C ASN A 43 -4.87 18.67 -9.10
N GLU A 44 -5.43 19.28 -10.15
CA GLU A 44 -6.77 19.91 -10.13
C GLU A 44 -7.94 18.94 -9.82
N TYR A 45 -7.67 17.63 -9.80
CA TYR A 45 -8.62 16.55 -9.48
C TYR A 45 -8.31 15.86 -8.15
N ASP A 46 -7.51 16.47 -7.28
CA ASP A 46 -7.03 15.89 -6.01
C ASP A 46 -6.25 14.56 -6.17
N GLN A 47 -5.69 14.29 -7.36
CA GLN A 47 -4.82 13.13 -7.56
C GLN A 47 -3.39 13.48 -7.18
N GLU A 48 -2.81 12.63 -6.34
CA GLU A 48 -1.45 12.81 -5.84
C GLU A 48 -0.39 12.43 -6.86
N TYR A 49 0.67 13.23 -6.93
CA TYR A 49 1.84 12.98 -7.76
C TYR A 49 3.12 13.58 -7.14
N TRP A 50 4.26 13.11 -7.61
CA TRP A 50 5.58 13.65 -7.27
C TRP A 50 6.29 14.16 -8.52
N TYR A 51 7.10 15.20 -8.38
CA TYR A 51 8.02 15.58 -9.45
C TYR A 51 9.27 14.70 -9.44
N ALA A 52 9.71 14.25 -10.61
CA ALA A 52 10.92 13.45 -10.74
C ALA A 52 12.17 14.17 -10.24
N ARG A 53 12.26 15.50 -10.38
CA ARG A 53 13.40 16.28 -9.83
C ARG A 53 13.40 16.35 -8.30
N GLU A 54 12.24 16.35 -7.66
CA GLU A 54 12.15 16.28 -6.20
C GLU A 54 12.49 14.88 -5.71
N LEU A 55 11.96 13.86 -6.40
CA LEU A 55 12.28 12.46 -6.12
C LEU A 55 13.78 12.16 -6.33
N GLN A 56 14.45 12.76 -7.32
CA GLN A 56 15.90 12.69 -7.50
C GLN A 56 16.64 13.11 -6.22
N THR A 57 16.23 14.25 -5.65
CA THR A 57 16.84 14.83 -4.44
C THR A 57 16.58 13.93 -3.24
N LEU A 58 15.34 13.46 -3.07
CA LEU A 58 14.96 12.53 -2.01
C LEU A 58 15.74 11.22 -2.09
N LEU A 59 16.03 10.73 -3.30
CA LEU A 59 16.82 9.52 -3.53
C LEU A 59 18.35 9.76 -3.51
N ALA A 60 18.78 10.98 -3.17
CA ALA A 60 20.18 11.41 -3.12
C ALA A 60 20.96 11.16 -4.43
N TYR A 61 20.34 11.41 -5.58
CA TYR A 61 21.03 11.45 -6.87
C TYR A 61 21.55 12.87 -7.14
N GLY A 62 22.87 13.03 -7.21
CA GLY A 62 23.50 14.36 -7.33
C GLY A 62 23.39 15.03 -8.70
N GLY A 63 22.87 14.36 -9.74
CA GLY A 63 22.76 14.96 -11.08
C GLY A 63 21.55 14.44 -11.84
N TRP A 64 20.78 15.38 -12.42
CA TRP A 64 19.54 15.10 -13.15
C TRP A 64 19.76 14.08 -14.27
N GLN A 65 20.78 14.26 -15.12
CA GLN A 65 21.08 13.31 -16.21
C GLN A 65 21.25 11.87 -15.74
N LYS A 66 21.96 11.64 -14.62
CA LYS A 66 22.15 10.28 -14.08
C LYS A 66 20.84 9.65 -13.62
N PHE A 67 19.89 10.47 -13.18
CA PHE A 67 18.58 10.02 -12.74
C PHE A 67 17.62 9.84 -13.93
N SER A 68 17.53 10.84 -14.81
CA SER A 68 16.64 10.89 -15.97
C SER A 68 17.02 9.92 -17.09
N GLU A 69 18.32 9.71 -17.34
CA GLU A 69 18.80 8.79 -18.37
C GLU A 69 19.16 7.41 -17.80
N GLY A 70 19.36 7.32 -16.48
CA GLY A 70 19.77 6.09 -15.81
C GLY A 70 18.62 5.33 -15.15
N VAL A 71 17.94 5.97 -14.20
CA VAL A 71 16.97 5.29 -13.30
C VAL A 71 15.57 5.25 -13.92
N ILE A 72 15.09 6.40 -14.42
CA ILE A 72 13.74 6.53 -14.98
C ILE A 72 13.49 5.57 -16.16
N PRO A 73 14.41 5.42 -17.13
CA PRO A 73 14.17 4.52 -18.27
C PRO A 73 14.06 3.05 -17.83
N ARG A 74 14.83 2.63 -16.82
CA ARG A 74 14.71 1.28 -16.25
C ARG A 74 13.36 1.06 -15.56
N ALA A 75 12.87 2.07 -14.84
CA ALA A 75 11.55 2.04 -14.23
C ALA A 75 10.43 1.94 -15.28
N ILE A 76 10.52 2.69 -16.38
CA ILE A 76 9.58 2.62 -17.51
C ILE A 76 9.60 1.24 -18.16
N ILE A 77 10.77 0.64 -18.39
CA ILE A 77 10.88 -0.73 -18.92
C ILE A 77 10.22 -1.73 -17.96
N SER A 78 10.45 -1.58 -16.65
CA SER A 78 9.79 -2.43 -15.65
C SER A 78 8.27 -2.28 -15.69
N CYS A 79 7.74 -1.06 -15.87
CA CYS A 79 6.31 -0.79 -16.03
C CYS A 79 5.72 -1.56 -17.23
N LYS A 80 6.37 -1.43 -18.41
CA LYS A 80 5.96 -2.12 -19.64
C LYS A 80 5.96 -3.64 -19.47
N ASN A 81 7.00 -4.19 -18.86
CA ASN A 81 7.13 -5.64 -18.63
C ASN A 81 6.06 -6.17 -17.66
N SER A 82 5.51 -5.32 -16.80
CA SER A 82 4.38 -5.63 -15.92
C SER A 82 3.02 -5.51 -16.61
N GLY A 83 2.97 -5.16 -17.90
CA GLY A 83 1.74 -5.04 -18.69
C GLY A 83 0.95 -3.75 -18.40
N VAL A 84 1.60 -2.74 -17.83
CA VAL A 84 1.00 -1.44 -17.47
C VAL A 84 1.54 -0.36 -18.41
N ASP A 85 0.66 0.52 -18.89
CA ASP A 85 1.04 1.62 -19.78
C ASP A 85 1.84 2.69 -19.01
N PRO A 86 3.11 2.97 -19.37
CA PRO A 86 3.91 3.97 -18.67
C PRO A 86 3.36 5.39 -18.80
N ASP A 87 2.60 5.70 -19.85
CA ASP A 87 2.09 7.06 -20.08
C ASP A 87 1.05 7.45 -19.01
N ASP A 88 0.41 6.47 -18.36
CA ASP A 88 -0.49 6.67 -17.21
C ASP A 88 0.28 7.02 -15.92
N HIS A 89 1.60 6.84 -15.90
CA HIS A 89 2.40 6.85 -14.67
C HIS A 89 3.59 7.81 -14.70
N PHE A 90 4.13 8.12 -15.87
CA PHE A 90 5.30 8.97 -16.11
C PHE A 90 4.94 10.13 -17.06
N ILE A 91 4.21 11.12 -16.56
CA ILE A 91 3.66 12.21 -17.37
C ILE A 91 4.68 13.33 -17.51
N HIS A 92 5.14 13.61 -18.73
CA HIS A 92 6.07 14.70 -18.99
C HIS A 92 5.38 16.07 -18.88
N VAL A 93 5.99 17.00 -18.13
CA VAL A 93 5.46 18.35 -17.92
C VAL A 93 6.55 19.41 -17.94
N ASP A 94 6.17 20.66 -18.17
CA ASP A 94 7.06 21.82 -18.11
C ASP A 94 6.78 22.63 -16.84
N LYS A 95 7.82 22.84 -16.02
CA LYS A 95 7.75 23.59 -14.75
C LYS A 95 8.46 24.93 -14.86
N MET A 96 7.84 26.00 -14.39
CA MET A 96 8.48 27.31 -14.24
C MET A 96 9.27 27.34 -12.93
N VAL A 97 10.55 27.72 -12.98
CA VAL A 97 11.39 27.86 -11.79
C VAL A 97 12.04 29.23 -11.74
N GLY A 98 12.09 29.82 -10.54
CA GLY A 98 12.79 31.07 -10.29
C GLY A 98 14.30 30.88 -10.41
N ILE A 99 14.92 31.72 -11.23
CA ILE A 99 16.37 31.94 -11.28
C ILE A 99 16.58 33.34 -10.72
N GLY A 100 17.36 33.45 -9.64
CA GLY A 100 17.46 34.67 -8.83
C GLY A 100 17.56 35.96 -9.66
N SER A 101 16.96 37.04 -9.14
CA SER A 101 16.65 38.32 -9.83
C SER A 101 15.32 38.32 -10.60
N ASP A 102 14.24 37.79 -9.98
CA ASP A 102 12.85 37.79 -10.51
C ASP A 102 12.67 37.19 -11.92
N ALA A 103 13.65 36.46 -12.44
CA ALA A 103 13.57 35.79 -13.72
C ALA A 103 13.02 34.37 -13.54
N GLU A 104 12.17 33.92 -14.45
CA GLU A 104 11.66 32.55 -14.48
C GLU A 104 12.14 31.81 -15.73
N ARG A 105 12.42 30.51 -15.59
CA ARG A 105 12.77 29.63 -16.70
C ARG A 105 11.91 28.38 -16.70
N THR A 106 11.45 27.98 -17.88
CA THR A 106 10.79 26.70 -18.11
C THR A 106 11.81 25.56 -18.14
N ILE A 107 11.60 24.54 -17.30
CA ILE A 107 12.40 23.33 -17.24
C ILE A 107 11.48 22.12 -17.32
N GLY A 108 11.76 21.19 -18.24
CA GLY A 108 11.03 19.93 -18.33
C GLY A 108 11.25 19.04 -17.09
N ASP A 109 10.18 18.44 -16.61
CA ASP A 109 10.08 17.51 -15.48
C ASP A 109 9.10 16.37 -15.82
N ILE A 110 8.89 15.46 -14.87
CA ILE A 110 7.97 14.33 -15.01
C ILE A 110 7.12 14.28 -13.74
N MET A 111 5.81 14.30 -13.91
CA MET A 111 4.83 13.95 -12.88
C MET A 111 4.77 12.43 -12.75
N LEU A 112 5.06 11.96 -11.56
CA LEU A 112 5.15 10.56 -11.22
C LEU A 112 3.99 10.19 -10.32
N THR A 113 3.22 9.20 -10.74
CA THR A 113 2.29 8.53 -9.84
C THR A 113 3.08 7.81 -8.73
N ARG A 114 2.38 7.45 -7.64
CA ARG A 114 2.95 6.63 -6.56
C ARG A 114 3.53 5.30 -7.07
N TYR A 115 2.90 4.71 -8.09
CA TYR A 115 3.39 3.50 -8.77
C TYR A 115 4.69 3.76 -9.55
N ALA A 116 4.80 4.89 -10.25
CA ALA A 116 6.07 5.27 -10.89
C ALA A 116 7.18 5.52 -9.87
N CYS A 117 6.89 6.16 -8.73
CA CYS A 117 7.85 6.38 -7.66
C CYS A 117 8.38 5.05 -7.08
N TYR A 118 7.50 4.07 -6.92
CA TYR A 118 7.88 2.70 -6.54
C TYR A 118 8.80 2.02 -7.55
N LEU A 119 8.47 2.08 -8.85
CA LEU A 119 9.29 1.50 -9.89
C LEU A 119 10.66 2.19 -9.99
N ILE A 120 10.70 3.51 -9.81
CA ILE A 120 11.95 4.28 -9.74
C ILE A 120 12.79 3.84 -8.55
N ALA A 121 12.20 3.71 -7.36
CA ALA A 121 12.91 3.24 -6.18
C ALA A 121 13.47 1.82 -6.38
N GLN A 122 12.69 0.89 -6.95
CA GLN A 122 13.15 -0.47 -7.26
C GLN A 122 14.32 -0.52 -8.26
N ASN A 123 14.34 0.39 -9.24
CA ASN A 123 15.34 0.41 -10.31
C ASN A 123 16.54 1.33 -10.03
N ALA A 124 16.56 1.95 -8.84
CA ALA A 124 17.64 2.79 -8.34
C ALA A 124 18.72 1.99 -7.58
N ASP A 125 19.86 2.62 -7.32
CA ASP A 125 21.00 2.00 -6.66
C ASP A 125 20.73 1.83 -5.16
N ALA A 126 20.39 0.60 -4.75
CA ALA A 126 20.08 0.23 -3.37
C ALA A 126 21.24 0.48 -2.37
N ARG A 127 22.47 0.75 -2.85
CA ARG A 127 23.59 1.16 -1.98
C ARG A 127 23.40 2.57 -1.40
N LYS A 128 22.49 3.38 -1.95
CA LYS A 128 22.12 4.69 -1.42
C LYS A 128 21.06 4.52 -0.33
N LYS A 129 21.34 4.99 0.89
CA LYS A 129 20.42 4.91 2.03
C LYS A 129 18.99 5.40 1.71
N PRO A 130 18.79 6.55 1.03
CA PRO A 130 17.44 7.02 0.72
C PRO A 130 16.72 6.19 -0.34
N VAL A 131 17.45 5.51 -1.23
CA VAL A 131 16.87 4.55 -2.19
C VAL A 131 16.37 3.31 -1.47
N ALA A 132 17.17 2.76 -0.55
CA ALA A 132 16.76 1.61 0.23
C ALA A 132 15.55 1.93 1.15
N PHE A 133 15.50 3.17 1.68
CA PHE A 133 14.31 3.71 2.35
C PHE A 133 13.13 3.75 1.40
N ALA A 134 13.25 4.41 0.26
CA ALA A 134 12.17 4.53 -0.73
C ALA A 134 11.68 3.16 -1.24
N GLN A 135 12.56 2.16 -1.39
CA GLN A 135 12.17 0.80 -1.75
C GLN A 135 11.28 0.17 -0.67
N THR A 136 11.62 0.37 0.61
CA THR A 136 10.83 -0.13 1.74
C THR A 136 9.54 0.66 1.90
N TYR A 137 9.64 1.99 1.85
CA TYR A 137 8.56 2.96 1.98
C TYR A 137 7.53 2.80 0.86
N PHE A 138 7.93 2.84 -0.42
CA PHE A 138 7.01 2.64 -1.54
C PHE A 138 6.52 1.19 -1.66
N ALA A 139 7.29 0.17 -1.26
CA ALA A 139 6.74 -1.19 -1.17
C ALA A 139 5.60 -1.29 -0.15
N ILE A 140 5.62 -0.45 0.90
CA ILE A 140 4.54 -0.34 1.89
C ILE A 140 3.43 0.59 1.36
N GLN A 141 3.76 1.79 0.87
CA GLN A 141 2.84 2.85 0.44
C GLN A 141 2.12 2.56 -0.88
N THR A 142 2.83 2.09 -1.91
CA THR A 142 2.21 1.70 -3.17
C THR A 142 1.34 0.46 -2.98
N ARG A 143 1.73 -0.44 -2.06
CA ARG A 143 0.84 -1.52 -1.65
C ARG A 143 -0.39 -0.98 -0.90
N ARG A 144 -0.23 -0.01 0.00
CA ARG A 144 -1.34 0.70 0.68
C ARG A 144 -2.33 1.29 -0.33
N GLN A 145 -1.86 2.00 -1.36
CA GLN A 145 -2.72 2.60 -2.40
C GLN A 145 -3.35 1.56 -3.34
N GLU A 146 -2.60 0.57 -3.84
CA GLU A 146 -3.16 -0.54 -4.64
C GLU A 146 -4.31 -1.24 -3.90
N LEU A 147 -4.29 -1.22 -2.57
CA LEU A 147 -5.31 -1.81 -1.71
C LEU A 147 -6.42 -0.82 -1.33
N GLU A 148 -6.15 0.47 -1.21
CA GLU A 148 -7.17 1.52 -1.09
C GLU A 148 -8.02 1.58 -2.35
N ASP A 149 -7.39 1.58 -3.52
CA ASP A 149 -8.02 1.58 -4.84
C ASP A 149 -8.81 0.27 -5.11
N GLN A 150 -8.38 -0.86 -4.52
CA GLN A 150 -9.05 -2.16 -4.72
C GLN A 150 -10.05 -2.56 -3.61
N LYS A 151 -9.93 -2.06 -2.37
CA LYS A 151 -10.62 -2.66 -1.19
C LYS A 151 -11.05 -1.72 -0.06
N SER A 152 -10.96 -0.39 -0.18
CA SER A 152 -11.48 0.57 0.81
C SER A 152 -11.10 0.25 2.26
N VAL A 153 -9.81 0.05 2.54
CA VAL A 153 -9.28 -0.08 3.91
C VAL A 153 -8.27 1.03 4.10
N ASP A 154 -8.63 2.03 4.90
CA ASP A 154 -7.70 3.06 5.38
C ASP A 154 -6.68 2.40 6.32
N PHE A 155 -5.52 2.07 5.76
CA PHE A 155 -4.48 1.34 6.46
C PHE A 155 -3.82 2.18 7.56
N ASP A 156 -3.83 3.51 7.42
CA ASP A 156 -3.21 4.43 8.38
C ASP A 156 -3.94 4.47 9.70
N ASN A 157 -5.27 4.44 9.64
CA ASN A 157 -6.15 4.43 10.80
C ASN A 157 -6.25 3.06 11.51
N LEU A 158 -5.54 2.04 11.03
CA LEU A 158 -5.48 0.74 11.72
C LEU A 158 -4.59 0.80 12.96
N SER A 159 -5.07 0.20 14.05
CA SER A 159 -4.23 -0.10 15.21
C SER A 159 -3.08 -1.04 14.83
N GLU A 160 -1.98 -1.01 15.59
CA GLU A 160 -0.82 -1.89 15.35
C GLU A 160 -1.21 -3.37 15.26
N ASP A 161 -2.15 -3.84 16.07
CA ASP A 161 -2.66 -5.21 15.99
C ASP A 161 -3.43 -5.53 14.71
N GLN A 162 -4.16 -4.55 14.15
CA GLN A 162 -4.80 -4.69 12.84
C GLN A 162 -3.77 -4.69 11.71
N LYS A 163 -2.76 -3.81 11.77
CA LYS A 163 -1.63 -3.76 10.83
C LYS A 163 -0.88 -5.10 10.81
N ARG A 164 -0.61 -5.66 12.00
CA ARG A 164 0.02 -6.98 12.15
C ARG A 164 -0.81 -8.11 11.57
N LEU A 165 -2.12 -8.17 11.88
CA LEU A 165 -3.01 -9.20 11.34
C LEU A 165 -3.07 -9.13 9.81
N TYR A 166 -3.17 -7.92 9.27
CA TYR A 166 -3.18 -7.67 7.84
C TYR A 166 -1.88 -8.17 7.17
N MET A 167 -0.74 -7.68 7.64
CA MET A 167 0.57 -8.02 7.09
C MET A 167 0.86 -9.52 7.23
N ARG A 168 0.41 -10.15 8.32
CA ARG A 168 0.57 -11.58 8.54
C ARG A 168 -0.21 -12.42 7.51
N ASN A 169 -1.39 -11.96 7.11
CA ASN A 169 -2.18 -12.57 6.05
C ASN A 169 -1.49 -12.40 4.69
N GLN A 170 -0.97 -11.20 4.39
CA GLN A 170 -0.20 -10.97 3.16
C GLN A 170 1.04 -11.87 3.07
N VAL A 171 1.82 -11.96 4.15
CA VAL A 171 2.97 -12.88 4.23
C VAL A 171 2.54 -14.33 3.95
N THR A 172 1.35 -14.75 4.41
CA THR A 172 0.84 -16.09 4.12
C THR A 172 0.56 -16.28 2.63
N ASP A 173 -0.10 -15.31 1.99
CA ASP A 173 -0.49 -15.43 0.59
C ASP A 173 0.72 -15.32 -0.35
N PHE A 174 1.64 -14.40 -0.08
CA PHE A 174 2.85 -14.27 -0.89
C PHE A 174 3.83 -15.43 -0.67
N ASN A 175 3.83 -16.07 0.50
CA ASN A 175 4.59 -17.33 0.66
C ASN A 175 4.08 -18.44 -0.27
N LYS A 176 2.77 -18.48 -0.61
CA LYS A 176 2.26 -19.44 -1.61
C LYS A 176 2.79 -19.12 -3.00
N LYS A 177 2.80 -17.83 -3.38
CA LYS A 177 3.34 -17.38 -4.67
C LYS A 177 4.84 -17.66 -4.77
N LEU A 178 5.60 -17.34 -3.72
CA LEU A 178 7.01 -17.61 -3.61
C LEU A 178 7.29 -19.11 -3.71
N ALA A 179 6.50 -19.96 -3.05
CA ALA A 179 6.64 -21.41 -3.15
C ALA A 179 6.41 -21.90 -4.59
N SER A 180 5.41 -21.34 -5.28
CA SER A 180 5.17 -21.63 -6.71
C SER A 180 6.35 -21.22 -7.60
N ALA A 181 6.92 -20.02 -7.38
CA ALA A 181 8.09 -19.56 -8.12
C ALA A 181 9.36 -20.37 -7.81
N ALA A 182 9.55 -20.78 -6.55
CA ALA A 182 10.66 -21.66 -6.17
C ALA A 182 10.51 -23.06 -6.80
N LYS A 183 9.28 -23.58 -6.87
CA LYS A 183 9.00 -24.87 -7.50
C LYS A 183 9.41 -24.88 -8.98
N SER A 184 9.12 -23.80 -9.72
CA SER A 184 9.54 -23.71 -11.13
C SER A 184 11.06 -23.64 -11.32
N LYS A 185 11.83 -23.44 -10.24
CA LYS A 185 13.30 -23.44 -10.22
C LYS A 185 13.90 -24.68 -9.57
N GLY A 186 13.12 -25.76 -9.38
CA GLY A 186 13.59 -27.06 -8.89
C GLY A 186 13.55 -27.25 -7.38
N VAL A 187 12.87 -26.38 -6.62
CA VAL A 187 12.56 -26.62 -5.20
C VAL A 187 11.29 -27.47 -5.11
N GLU A 188 11.45 -28.79 -5.02
CA GLU A 188 10.32 -29.73 -5.20
C GLU A 188 9.92 -30.48 -3.94
N THR A 189 10.90 -30.91 -3.13
CA THR A 189 10.63 -31.73 -1.94
C THR A 189 10.39 -30.88 -0.71
N ASP A 190 9.70 -31.44 0.30
CA ASP A 190 9.50 -30.76 1.59
C ASP A 190 10.84 -30.35 2.24
N LYS A 191 11.88 -31.17 2.08
CA LYS A 191 13.23 -30.87 2.54
C LYS A 191 13.84 -29.67 1.79
N ASP A 192 13.66 -29.61 0.46
CA ASP A 192 14.13 -28.48 -0.34
C ASP A 192 13.40 -27.18 0.07
N PHE A 193 12.09 -27.24 0.29
CA PHE A 193 11.33 -26.08 0.77
C PHE A 193 11.76 -25.65 2.18
N ALA A 194 12.04 -26.58 3.09
CA ALA A 194 12.55 -26.26 4.42
C ALA A 194 13.90 -25.52 4.33
N ILE A 195 14.80 -25.98 3.46
CA ILE A 195 16.09 -25.31 3.22
C ILE A 195 15.88 -23.93 2.59
N PHE A 196 15.03 -23.83 1.57
CA PHE A 196 14.73 -22.58 0.87
C PHE A 196 14.16 -21.52 1.80
N GLN A 197 13.20 -21.89 2.66
CA GLN A 197 12.64 -20.99 3.66
C GLN A 197 13.68 -20.61 4.71
N SER A 198 14.48 -21.57 5.17
CA SER A 198 15.57 -21.30 6.10
C SER A 198 16.54 -20.26 5.53
N LYS A 199 16.91 -20.35 4.25
CA LYS A 199 17.82 -19.41 3.59
C LYS A 199 17.29 -17.98 3.56
N GLY A 200 16.00 -17.78 3.31
CA GLY A 200 15.36 -16.47 3.42
C GLY A 200 15.46 -15.86 4.82
N TYR A 201 15.22 -16.67 5.86
CA TYR A 201 15.42 -16.23 7.24
C TYR A 201 16.89 -15.93 7.54
N GLN A 202 17.81 -16.80 7.13
CA GLN A 202 19.25 -16.59 7.34
C GLN A 202 19.73 -15.28 6.71
N GLY A 203 19.26 -14.93 5.50
CA GLY A 203 19.58 -13.65 4.88
C GLY A 203 19.15 -12.47 5.74
N LEU A 204 17.89 -12.46 6.18
CA LEU A 204 17.32 -11.33 6.93
C LEU A 204 17.86 -11.21 8.36
N TYR A 205 18.08 -12.34 9.05
CA TYR A 205 18.41 -12.37 10.48
C TYR A 205 19.89 -12.68 10.77
N GLY A 206 20.78 -12.33 9.83
CA GLY A 206 22.23 -12.37 10.06
C GLY A 206 22.77 -13.79 10.21
N GLY A 207 22.32 -14.71 9.36
CA GLY A 207 22.71 -16.11 9.36
C GLY A 207 21.86 -17.01 10.29
N ARG A 208 21.01 -16.43 11.13
CA ARG A 208 20.20 -17.19 12.10
C ARG A 208 19.11 -18.02 11.42
N THR A 209 19.00 -19.26 11.86
CA THR A 209 17.89 -20.17 11.59
C THR A 209 16.64 -19.76 12.37
N VAL A 210 15.47 -20.31 12.01
CA VAL A 210 14.21 -20.09 12.75
C VAL A 210 14.33 -20.48 14.22
N LYS A 211 15.12 -21.52 14.55
CA LYS A 211 15.37 -21.94 15.93
C LYS A 211 16.16 -20.87 16.70
N GLU A 212 17.19 -20.31 16.08
CA GLU A 212 18.02 -19.27 16.70
C GLU A 212 17.26 -17.95 16.83
N ILE A 213 16.46 -17.56 15.83
CA ILE A 213 15.57 -16.40 15.93
C ILE A 213 14.61 -16.55 17.11
N ARG A 214 14.01 -17.74 17.26
CA ARG A 214 13.11 -18.05 18.37
C ARG A 214 13.81 -17.93 19.72
N SER A 215 15.02 -18.47 19.85
CA SER A 215 15.82 -18.36 21.08
C SER A 215 16.20 -16.91 21.39
N TYR A 216 16.66 -16.16 20.38
CA TYR A 216 17.07 -14.77 20.52
C TYR A 216 15.90 -13.89 20.99
N LYS A 217 14.72 -14.06 20.38
CA LYS A 217 13.48 -13.37 20.74
C LYS A 217 12.76 -13.97 21.97
N GLN A 218 13.38 -14.92 22.66
CA GLN A 218 12.85 -15.55 23.88
C GLN A 218 11.42 -16.12 23.71
N LEU A 219 11.14 -16.65 22.51
CA LEU A 219 9.83 -17.17 22.16
C LEU A 219 9.66 -18.63 22.62
N PRO A 220 8.42 -19.08 22.94
CA PRO A 220 8.16 -20.47 23.28
C PRO A 220 8.64 -21.44 22.19
N GLN A 221 9.12 -22.63 22.57
CA GLN A 221 9.74 -23.61 21.65
C GLN A 221 8.87 -24.02 20.45
N LYS A 222 7.54 -23.92 20.54
CA LYS A 222 6.60 -24.23 19.45
C LYS A 222 5.97 -23.00 18.78
N ALA A 223 6.41 -21.80 19.17
CA ALA A 223 5.88 -20.55 18.63
C ALA A 223 6.24 -20.37 17.15
N LYS A 224 5.27 -19.93 16.36
CA LYS A 224 5.47 -19.49 14.97
C LYS A 224 6.02 -18.07 15.02
N ILE A 225 7.27 -17.87 14.60
CA ILE A 225 7.95 -16.57 14.76
C ILE A 225 7.16 -15.41 14.14
N LEU A 226 6.58 -15.61 12.94
CA LEU A 226 5.77 -14.60 12.25
C LEU A 226 4.55 -14.13 13.06
N ASP A 227 3.99 -14.99 13.92
CA ASP A 227 2.80 -14.66 14.70
C ASP A 227 3.12 -13.70 15.89
N HIS A 228 4.42 -13.53 16.20
CA HIS A 228 4.95 -12.70 17.27
C HIS A 228 5.70 -11.44 16.79
N MET A 229 5.69 -11.18 15.49
CA MET A 229 6.35 -10.02 14.88
C MET A 229 5.47 -8.78 14.92
N GLY A 230 6.06 -7.60 15.09
CA GLY A 230 5.41 -6.30 14.85
C GLY A 230 5.18 -6.02 13.35
N SER A 231 4.45 -4.95 13.03
CA SER A 231 4.12 -4.57 11.65
C SER A 231 5.37 -4.31 10.79
N VAL A 232 6.38 -3.65 11.35
CA VAL A 232 7.67 -3.36 10.68
C VAL A 232 8.42 -4.65 10.33
N GLU A 233 8.55 -5.58 11.28
CA GLU A 233 9.23 -6.87 11.06
C GLU A 233 8.46 -7.72 10.04
N LEU A 234 7.12 -7.72 10.08
CA LEU A 234 6.29 -8.39 9.08
C LEU A 234 6.44 -7.78 7.70
N ALA A 235 6.54 -6.46 7.58
CA ALA A 235 6.76 -5.76 6.32
C ALA A 235 8.13 -6.12 5.71
N ALA A 236 9.19 -6.18 6.52
CA ALA A 236 10.51 -6.62 6.06
C ALA A 236 10.48 -8.07 5.54
N ASN A 237 9.78 -8.97 6.23
CA ASN A 237 9.61 -10.35 5.75
C ASN A 237 8.77 -10.39 4.46
N LEU A 238 7.70 -9.60 4.37
CA LEU A 238 6.87 -9.50 3.17
C LEU A 238 7.70 -9.03 1.98
N PHE A 239 8.50 -7.98 2.15
CA PHE A 239 9.36 -7.43 1.10
C PHE A 239 10.41 -8.44 0.62
N ARG A 240 11.10 -9.13 1.55
CA ARG A 240 12.00 -10.23 1.16
C ARG A 240 11.28 -11.28 0.31
N ILE A 241 10.06 -11.68 0.73
CA ILE A 241 9.27 -12.72 0.04
C ILE A 241 8.88 -12.26 -1.37
N THR A 242 8.34 -11.05 -1.52
CA THR A 242 7.88 -10.54 -2.81
C THR A 242 9.04 -10.32 -3.78
N GLN A 243 10.14 -9.74 -3.32
CA GLN A 243 11.31 -9.49 -4.16
C GLN A 243 12.00 -10.78 -4.59
N THR A 244 12.08 -11.77 -3.68
CA THR A 244 12.58 -13.10 -4.06
C THR A 244 11.66 -13.73 -5.09
N GLU A 245 10.35 -13.68 -4.89
CA GLU A 245 9.36 -14.26 -5.81
C GLU A 245 9.48 -13.67 -7.22
N GLN A 246 9.52 -12.34 -7.32
CA GLN A 246 9.67 -11.62 -8.57
C GLN A 246 11.01 -11.93 -9.24
N LYS A 247 12.11 -11.94 -8.48
CA LYS A 247 13.44 -12.28 -9.01
C LYS A 247 13.50 -13.71 -9.55
N LEU A 248 12.91 -14.67 -8.83
CA LEU A 248 12.81 -16.05 -9.32
C LEU A 248 11.99 -16.12 -10.62
N ARG A 249 10.93 -15.34 -10.78
CA ARG A 249 10.14 -15.36 -12.02
C ARG A 249 10.87 -14.73 -13.20
N ASN A 250 11.51 -13.60 -12.98
CA ASN A 250 12.02 -12.75 -14.07
C ASN A 250 13.43 -13.12 -14.52
N ASP A 251 14.23 -13.66 -13.61
CA ASP A 251 15.62 -14.02 -13.90
C ASP A 251 15.69 -15.43 -14.53
N SER A 252 16.07 -15.45 -15.81
CA SER A 252 16.20 -16.67 -16.61
C SER A 252 17.49 -17.45 -16.31
N ASP A 253 18.45 -16.87 -15.59
CA ASP A 253 19.71 -17.52 -15.20
C ASP A 253 19.56 -18.34 -13.93
N ILE A 254 18.54 -18.05 -13.12
CA ILE A 254 18.15 -18.88 -11.98
C ILE A 254 17.41 -20.11 -12.53
N ARG A 255 18.06 -21.28 -12.50
CA ARG A 255 17.51 -22.54 -13.06
C ARG A 255 17.55 -23.71 -12.09
N THR A 256 18.23 -23.56 -10.96
CA THR A 256 18.44 -24.64 -9.99
C THR A 256 17.99 -24.24 -8.59
N LYS A 257 17.67 -25.25 -7.77
CA LYS A 257 17.33 -25.03 -6.35
C LYS A 257 18.43 -24.35 -5.55
N ALA A 258 19.70 -24.60 -5.88
CA ALA A 258 20.83 -23.95 -5.25
C ALA A 258 20.84 -22.44 -5.55
N GLN A 259 20.62 -22.05 -6.80
CA GLN A 259 20.50 -20.65 -7.18
C GLN A 259 19.26 -19.99 -6.56
N ALA A 260 18.13 -20.69 -6.48
CA ALA A 260 16.94 -20.18 -5.81
C ALA A 260 17.19 -19.92 -4.31
N ASN A 261 17.85 -20.87 -3.64
CA ASN A 261 18.26 -20.75 -2.24
C ASN A 261 19.19 -19.54 -2.01
N ASN A 262 20.21 -19.38 -2.86
CA ASN A 262 21.13 -18.25 -2.78
C ASN A 262 20.41 -16.92 -3.02
N THR A 263 19.52 -16.88 -4.02
CA THR A 263 18.71 -15.69 -4.32
C THR A 263 17.87 -15.26 -3.11
N HIS A 264 17.21 -16.21 -2.45
CA HIS A 264 16.39 -15.90 -1.27
C HIS A 264 17.23 -15.39 -0.09
N TYR A 265 18.44 -15.95 0.08
CA TYR A 265 19.40 -15.47 1.07
C TYR A 265 19.90 -14.06 0.74
N ASP A 266 20.31 -13.80 -0.50
CA ASP A 266 20.88 -12.53 -0.93
C ASP A 266 19.86 -11.40 -0.84
N VAL A 267 18.62 -11.65 -1.27
CA VAL A 267 17.51 -10.69 -1.09
C VAL A 267 17.29 -10.43 0.39
N GLY A 268 17.25 -11.47 1.23
CA GLY A 268 17.12 -11.31 2.69
C GLY A 268 18.24 -10.45 3.29
N LYS A 269 19.48 -10.67 2.86
CA LYS A 269 20.65 -9.87 3.29
C LYS A 269 20.52 -8.42 2.84
N GLN A 270 20.04 -8.15 1.63
CA GLN A 270 19.81 -6.77 1.16
C GLN A 270 18.77 -6.05 2.02
N VAL A 271 17.66 -6.72 2.35
CA VAL A 271 16.65 -6.16 3.25
C VAL A 271 17.23 -5.89 4.64
N ARG A 272 18.05 -6.80 5.16
CA ARG A 272 18.76 -6.62 6.44
C ARG A 272 19.69 -5.41 6.42
N ASP A 273 20.56 -5.35 5.42
CA ASP A 273 21.56 -4.28 5.28
C ASP A 273 20.85 -2.92 5.15
N ALA A 274 19.74 -2.87 4.39
CA ALA A 274 18.89 -1.70 4.31
C ALA A 274 18.34 -1.30 5.69
N MET A 275 17.76 -2.23 6.46
CA MET A 275 17.25 -1.93 7.80
C MET A 275 18.34 -1.38 8.72
N LEU A 276 19.52 -2.01 8.76
CA LEU A 276 20.65 -1.52 9.57
C LEU A 276 21.08 -0.10 9.16
N GLN A 277 21.14 0.16 7.85
CA GLN A 277 21.59 1.45 7.31
C GLN A 277 20.59 2.59 7.53
N ILE A 278 19.30 2.27 7.58
CA ILE A 278 18.18 3.22 7.63
C ILE A 278 17.72 3.44 9.07
N SER A 279 17.38 2.37 9.78
CA SER A 279 16.78 2.45 11.12
C SER A 279 17.78 2.28 12.26
N GLY A 280 19.02 1.90 11.94
CA GLY A 280 20.00 1.44 12.92
C GLY A 280 19.59 0.15 13.66
N THR A 281 18.43 -0.43 13.32
CA THR A 281 17.81 -1.52 14.06
C THR A 281 17.72 -2.77 13.21
N LEU A 282 18.26 -3.89 13.72
CA LEU A 282 18.22 -5.17 13.02
C LEU A 282 16.85 -5.86 13.20
N PRO A 283 16.44 -6.73 12.26
CA PRO A 283 15.18 -7.48 12.37
C PRO A 283 15.04 -8.28 13.66
N GLU A 284 16.13 -8.91 14.12
CA GLU A 284 16.15 -9.69 15.36
C GLU A 284 15.94 -8.84 16.62
N ASP A 285 16.28 -7.55 16.56
CA ASP A 285 16.22 -6.61 17.69
C ASP A 285 14.87 -5.90 17.79
N LEU A 286 14.00 -6.03 16.78
CA LEU A 286 12.65 -5.47 16.81
C LEU A 286 11.80 -6.09 17.93
N PRO A 287 10.92 -5.30 18.59
CA PRO A 287 10.12 -5.75 19.71
C PRO A 287 9.26 -6.98 19.41
N VAL A 288 9.19 -7.89 20.38
CA VAL A 288 8.33 -9.08 20.32
C VAL A 288 6.92 -8.70 20.71
N ALA A 289 5.96 -9.00 19.83
CA ALA A 289 4.56 -8.75 20.05
C ALA A 289 3.82 -10.01 20.53
N ARG A 290 2.62 -9.78 21.10
CA ARG A 290 1.70 -10.85 21.45
C ARG A 290 1.26 -11.63 20.21
N ASP A 291 0.98 -12.92 20.42
CA ASP A 291 0.53 -13.82 19.35
C ASP A 291 -0.69 -13.25 18.62
N VAL A 292 -0.52 -12.96 17.34
CA VAL A 292 -1.55 -12.38 16.47
C VAL A 292 -2.76 -13.29 16.33
N LYS A 293 -2.61 -14.62 16.49
CA LYS A 293 -3.74 -15.56 16.45
C LYS A 293 -4.61 -15.52 17.68
N LYS A 294 -4.06 -15.07 18.82
CA LYS A 294 -4.89 -14.81 20.01
C LYS A 294 -5.80 -13.59 19.82
N LEU A 295 -5.44 -12.70 18.89
CA LEU A 295 -6.32 -11.60 18.46
C LEU A 295 -7.47 -12.14 17.60
N GLU A 296 -7.22 -13.15 16.76
CA GLU A 296 -8.26 -13.89 16.04
C GLU A 296 -9.20 -14.62 17.02
N GLN A 297 -8.66 -15.24 18.07
CA GLN A 297 -9.45 -16.00 19.07
C GLN A 297 -10.24 -15.14 20.06
N LYS A 298 -9.79 -13.93 20.41
CA LYS A 298 -10.63 -12.97 21.17
C LYS A 298 -11.85 -12.52 20.36
N LYS A 299 -11.76 -12.52 19.03
CA LYS A 299 -12.93 -12.39 18.15
C LYS A 299 -13.74 -13.71 18.10
N GLY A 300 -13.15 -14.86 18.37
CA GLY A 300 -13.79 -16.19 18.36
C GLY A 300 -14.92 -16.49 19.36
N LYS A 301 -15.31 -15.58 20.28
CA LYS A 301 -16.60 -15.65 21.02
C LYS A 301 -17.72 -14.80 20.41
N LYS A 302 -17.45 -14.09 19.31
CA LYS A 302 -18.43 -13.57 18.35
C LYS A 302 -17.96 -14.02 16.98
N VAL A 303 -18.46 -15.16 16.52
CA VAL A 303 -18.12 -15.76 15.22
C VAL A 303 -18.14 -14.69 14.13
N ILE A 304 -16.98 -14.11 13.81
CA ILE A 304 -16.69 -13.44 12.56
C ILE A 304 -15.90 -14.48 11.80
N ALA A 305 -16.66 -15.36 11.13
CA ALA A 305 -16.13 -16.06 9.99
C ALA A 305 -15.61 -15.00 9.01
N SER A 306 -14.38 -15.17 8.58
CA SER A 306 -13.85 -14.55 7.39
C SER A 306 -14.89 -14.63 6.27
N LYS A 307 -15.48 -13.51 5.89
CA LYS A 307 -15.95 -13.32 4.53
C LYS A 307 -14.99 -12.31 3.91
N SER A 308 -14.36 -12.75 2.82
CA SER A 308 -13.90 -11.93 1.72
C SER A 308 -14.82 -10.73 1.48
N THR A 309 -14.34 -9.72 0.75
CA THR A 309 -15.20 -8.82 -0.04
C THR A 309 -16.45 -9.61 -0.47
N PRO A 310 -17.67 -9.10 -0.31
CA PRO A 310 -18.81 -9.79 -0.88
C PRO A 310 -18.53 -9.92 -2.38
N VAL A 311 -18.15 -11.13 -2.81
CA VAL A 311 -18.93 -11.75 -3.87
C VAL A 311 -20.35 -11.58 -3.40
N ILE A 312 -21.07 -10.65 -4.03
CA ILE A 312 -22.49 -10.47 -3.79
C ILE A 312 -23.06 -11.88 -3.81
N GLU A 313 -23.64 -12.33 -2.70
CA GLU A 313 -24.57 -13.46 -2.78
C GLU A 313 -25.54 -13.06 -3.88
N ASN A 314 -25.49 -13.76 -5.02
CA ASN A 314 -26.31 -13.56 -6.21
C ASN A 314 -27.78 -13.83 -5.85
N LYS A 315 -28.36 -12.97 -5.01
CA LYS A 315 -29.78 -12.87 -4.78
C LYS A 315 -30.21 -11.51 -5.35
N PRO A 316 -31.03 -11.51 -6.40
CA PRO A 316 -31.62 -10.28 -6.90
C PRO A 316 -32.42 -9.61 -5.77
N ILE A 317 -32.19 -8.33 -5.54
CA ILE A 317 -32.97 -7.56 -4.56
C ILE A 317 -34.32 -7.18 -5.13
N ASN A 318 -35.32 -7.00 -4.28
CA ASN A 318 -36.58 -6.41 -4.73
C ASN A 318 -36.42 -4.89 -4.82
N LEU A 319 -36.13 -4.39 -6.02
CA LEU A 319 -35.89 -2.95 -6.27
C LEU A 319 -37.04 -2.05 -5.79
N ARG A 320 -38.29 -2.52 -5.74
CA ARG A 320 -39.40 -1.68 -5.22
C ARG A 320 -39.41 -1.56 -3.70
N LYS A 321 -38.95 -2.59 -3.00
CA LYS A 321 -39.01 -2.66 -1.53
C LYS A 321 -37.70 -2.22 -0.86
N GLU A 322 -36.58 -2.41 -1.53
CA GLU A 322 -35.26 -2.38 -0.88
C GLU A 322 -34.34 -1.30 -1.45
N LEU A 323 -34.60 -0.78 -2.65
CA LEU A 323 -33.71 0.19 -3.32
C LEU A 323 -33.40 1.40 -2.45
N TRP A 324 -34.39 1.95 -1.74
CA TRP A 324 -34.20 3.10 -0.85
C TRP A 324 -33.18 2.84 0.26
N LYS A 325 -33.08 1.60 0.77
CA LYS A 325 -32.10 1.23 1.80
C LYS A 325 -30.68 1.31 1.26
N TYR A 326 -30.48 0.81 0.05
CA TYR A 326 -29.19 0.88 -0.63
C TYR A 326 -28.85 2.31 -1.07
N THR A 327 -29.84 3.13 -1.42
CA THR A 327 -29.59 4.56 -1.67
C THR A 327 -29.10 5.26 -0.40
N LEU A 328 -29.65 4.95 0.78
CA LEU A 328 -29.13 5.45 2.06
C LEU A 328 -27.71 4.97 2.34
N LEU A 329 -27.39 3.71 2.03
CA LEU A 329 -26.02 3.17 2.15
C LEU A 329 -25.03 3.95 1.28
N VAL A 330 -25.40 4.23 0.02
CA VAL A 330 -24.53 5.01 -0.86
C VAL A 330 -24.39 6.45 -0.33
N MET A 331 -25.48 7.10 0.09
CA MET A 331 -25.40 8.44 0.71
C MET A 331 -24.48 8.47 1.94
N ALA A 332 -24.55 7.45 2.81
CA ALA A 332 -23.73 7.38 4.02
C ALA A 332 -22.22 7.28 3.74
N LYS A 333 -21.82 6.90 2.52
CA LYS A 333 -20.43 6.84 2.06
C LYS A 333 -19.95 8.13 1.39
N GLU A 334 -20.85 9.05 1.09
CA GLU A 334 -20.50 10.35 0.51
C GLU A 334 -20.03 11.30 1.64
N PRO A 335 -18.95 12.07 1.45
CA PRO A 335 -18.36 12.92 2.50
C PRO A 335 -19.35 13.91 3.16
N ASN A 336 -20.34 14.38 2.42
CA ASN A 336 -21.38 15.30 2.88
C ASN A 336 -22.74 14.62 3.09
N GLY A 337 -22.83 13.30 2.94
CA GLY A 337 -24.09 12.58 3.02
C GLY A 337 -25.05 12.85 1.86
N GLU A 338 -24.60 13.51 0.79
CA GLU A 338 -25.42 13.91 -0.35
C GLU A 338 -25.09 13.13 -1.62
N ILE A 339 -26.11 12.78 -2.40
CA ILE A 339 -25.91 12.17 -3.71
C ILE A 339 -26.90 12.70 -4.73
N SER A 340 -26.40 13.06 -5.92
CA SER A 340 -27.27 13.42 -7.04
C SER A 340 -28.02 12.19 -7.57
N THR A 341 -29.20 12.37 -8.17
CA THR A 341 -29.94 11.24 -8.73
C THR A 341 -29.16 10.54 -9.85
N THR A 342 -28.38 11.29 -10.63
CA THR A 342 -27.49 10.74 -11.67
C THR A 342 -26.38 9.89 -11.06
N LYS A 343 -25.65 10.42 -10.07
CA LYS A 343 -24.60 9.70 -9.37
C LYS A 343 -25.14 8.45 -8.66
N ALA A 344 -26.34 8.51 -8.09
CA ALA A 344 -26.99 7.35 -7.49
C ALA A 344 -27.27 6.23 -8.52
N ILE A 345 -27.66 6.56 -9.76
CA ILE A 345 -27.87 5.57 -10.83
C ILE A 345 -26.56 4.88 -11.20
N GLU A 346 -25.43 5.59 -11.15
CA GLU A 346 -24.10 5.06 -11.47
C GLU A 346 -23.49 4.24 -10.32
N GLU A 347 -23.70 4.66 -9.08
CA GLU A 347 -23.08 4.03 -7.90
C GLU A 347 -23.85 2.80 -7.41
N LEU A 348 -25.18 2.84 -7.41
CA LEU A 348 -26.01 1.73 -6.90
C LEU A 348 -25.67 0.35 -7.53
N PRO A 349 -25.40 0.22 -8.84
CA PRO A 349 -24.97 -1.06 -9.44
C PRO A 349 -23.75 -1.70 -8.78
N LYS A 350 -22.89 -0.94 -8.09
CA LYS A 350 -21.74 -1.48 -7.35
C LYS A 350 -22.14 -2.21 -6.07
N TYR A 351 -23.35 -1.95 -5.55
CA TYR A 351 -23.85 -2.46 -4.27
C TYR A 351 -25.00 -3.47 -4.40
N ILE A 352 -25.67 -3.52 -5.55
CA ILE A 352 -26.85 -4.34 -5.81
C ILE A 352 -26.79 -5.03 -7.17
N VAL A 353 -27.25 -6.29 -7.24
CA VAL A 353 -27.47 -6.97 -8.53
C VAL A 353 -28.81 -6.50 -9.09
N ILE A 354 -28.76 -5.80 -10.22
CA ILE A 354 -29.94 -5.32 -10.94
C ILE A 354 -30.50 -6.48 -11.78
N PRO A 355 -31.79 -6.85 -11.64
CA PRO A 355 -32.42 -7.85 -12.52
C PRO A 355 -32.37 -7.44 -13.99
N GLU A 356 -32.14 -8.39 -14.91
CA GLU A 356 -31.98 -8.11 -16.35
C GLU A 356 -33.19 -7.36 -16.94
N GLU A 357 -34.41 -7.68 -16.51
CA GLU A 357 -35.64 -6.99 -16.93
C GLU A 357 -35.71 -5.52 -16.48
N SER A 358 -34.81 -5.10 -15.58
CA SER A 358 -34.67 -3.73 -15.11
C SER A 358 -33.53 -2.96 -15.78
N LYS A 359 -32.64 -3.66 -16.49
CA LYS A 359 -31.54 -3.07 -17.27
C LYS A 359 -31.97 -2.61 -18.67
N ALA A 360 -33.01 -3.23 -19.22
CA ALA A 360 -33.54 -2.86 -20.54
C ALA A 360 -33.95 -1.37 -20.60
N ILE A 361 -33.57 -0.72 -21.71
CA ILE A 361 -33.98 0.65 -22.04
C ILE A 361 -35.49 0.63 -22.34
N LEU A 362 -36.23 1.57 -21.75
CA LEU A 362 -37.67 1.68 -21.98
C LEU A 362 -37.93 2.21 -23.39
N GLU A 363 -38.87 1.59 -24.10
CA GLU A 363 -39.24 1.98 -25.47
C GLU A 363 -39.64 3.46 -25.52
N GLY A 364 -38.98 4.23 -26.40
CA GLY A 364 -39.20 5.69 -26.54
C GLY A 364 -38.53 6.58 -25.49
N ARG A 365 -37.66 6.07 -24.61
CA ARG A 365 -36.89 6.88 -23.63
C ARG A 365 -35.39 6.56 -23.69
N LYS A 366 -34.55 7.50 -23.25
CA LYS A 366 -33.10 7.27 -23.00
C LYS A 366 -32.82 6.59 -21.65
N ASP A 367 -33.86 6.24 -20.91
CA ASP A 367 -33.80 5.80 -19.51
C ASP A 367 -34.17 4.31 -19.37
N SER A 368 -33.40 3.57 -18.56
CA SER A 368 -33.74 2.19 -18.15
C SER A 368 -34.82 2.16 -17.07
N LYS A 369 -35.51 1.03 -16.92
CA LYS A 369 -36.48 0.82 -15.83
C LYS A 369 -35.85 1.02 -14.44
N PHE A 370 -34.59 0.63 -14.27
CA PHE A 370 -33.80 0.90 -13.06
C PHE A 370 -33.61 2.40 -12.81
N SER A 371 -33.19 3.16 -13.82
CA SER A 371 -32.97 4.61 -13.68
C SER A 371 -34.26 5.35 -13.29
N GLN A 372 -35.41 4.90 -13.81
CA GLN A 372 -36.72 5.45 -13.41
C GLN A 372 -37.08 5.13 -11.96
N LEU A 373 -36.74 3.93 -11.45
CA LEU A 373 -36.98 3.57 -10.05
C LEU A 373 -36.15 4.43 -9.10
N VAL A 374 -34.88 4.72 -9.42
CA VAL A 374 -34.03 5.62 -8.63
C VAL A 374 -34.60 7.04 -8.64
N ARG A 375 -35.01 7.56 -9.81
CA ARG A 375 -35.65 8.89 -9.91
C ARG A 375 -36.96 8.97 -9.11
N ASN A 376 -37.75 7.90 -9.10
CA ASN A 376 -39.02 7.84 -8.37
C ASN A 376 -38.87 7.84 -6.84
N LEU A 377 -37.67 7.61 -6.29
CA LEU A 377 -37.42 7.71 -4.84
C LEU A 377 -37.70 9.12 -4.30
N LYS A 378 -37.54 10.16 -5.13
CA LYS A 378 -37.84 11.55 -4.79
C LYS A 378 -39.35 11.88 -4.87
N SER A 379 -40.14 11.01 -5.49
CA SER A 379 -41.58 11.16 -5.70
C SER A 379 -42.39 10.63 -4.51
N HIS A 380 -43.65 11.07 -4.37
CA HIS A 380 -44.57 10.61 -3.32
C HIS A 380 -44.05 10.80 -1.88
N LYS A 381 -43.46 11.98 -1.59
CA LYS A 381 -42.97 12.38 -0.26
C LYS A 381 -44.06 12.43 0.82
N THR A 382 -45.34 12.33 0.46
CA THR A 382 -46.48 12.30 1.37
C THR A 382 -46.89 10.88 1.77
N SER A 383 -46.32 9.85 1.14
CA SER A 383 -46.60 8.46 1.47
C SER A 383 -45.90 8.05 2.76
N LYS A 384 -46.64 7.44 3.71
CA LYS A 384 -46.09 6.92 4.97
C LYS A 384 -45.00 5.85 4.78
N THR A 385 -44.93 5.25 3.58
CA THR A 385 -43.91 4.25 3.22
C THR A 385 -42.66 4.83 2.57
N ASN A 386 -42.65 6.13 2.25
CA ASN A 386 -41.50 6.79 1.64
C ASN A 386 -40.42 7.08 2.70
N PHE A 387 -39.18 6.70 2.44
CA PHE A 387 -38.06 6.88 3.37
C PHE A 387 -37.75 8.36 3.69
N ILE A 388 -38.08 9.29 2.80
CA ILE A 388 -38.02 10.74 3.05
C ILE A 388 -39.12 11.16 4.04
N TYR A 389 -40.35 10.67 3.86
CA TYR A 389 -41.44 10.92 4.82
C TYR A 389 -41.14 10.32 6.19
N GLN A 390 -40.50 9.15 6.22
CA GLN A 390 -40.06 8.50 7.45
C GLN A 390 -38.85 9.20 8.10
N GLY A 391 -38.29 10.23 7.46
CA GLY A 391 -37.22 11.07 7.98
C GLY A 391 -35.82 10.45 7.88
N TYR A 392 -35.61 9.43 7.02
CA TYR A 392 -34.28 8.84 6.80
C TYR A 392 -33.43 9.64 5.81
N ALA A 393 -34.05 10.42 4.94
CA ALA A 393 -33.36 11.31 4.01
C ALA A 393 -34.18 12.58 3.75
N GLU A 394 -33.50 13.61 3.28
CA GLU A 394 -34.07 14.85 2.77
C GLU A 394 -33.89 14.91 1.27
N SER A 395 -34.83 15.58 0.60
CA SER A 395 -34.71 15.85 -0.82
C SER A 395 -34.06 17.21 -1.03
N ILE A 396 -32.96 17.22 -1.76
CA ILE A 396 -32.25 18.43 -2.20
C ILE A 396 -32.51 18.68 -3.69
N GLU A 397 -32.10 19.83 -4.22
CA GLU A 397 -32.42 20.28 -5.58
C GLU A 397 -32.10 19.21 -6.65
N ARG A 398 -30.90 18.61 -6.59
CA ARG A 398 -30.40 17.64 -7.58
C ARG A 398 -30.29 16.19 -7.08
N GLY A 399 -30.82 15.89 -5.88
CA GLY A 399 -30.58 14.58 -5.27
C GLY A 399 -31.20 14.37 -3.89
N PHE A 400 -30.45 13.68 -3.04
CA PHE A 400 -30.83 13.29 -1.68
C PHE A 400 -29.73 13.68 -0.68
N ARG A 401 -30.11 13.92 0.57
CA ARG A 401 -29.20 14.06 1.71
C ARG A 401 -29.64 13.09 2.80
N ILE A 402 -28.73 12.28 3.35
CA ILE A 402 -29.07 11.40 4.47
C ILE A 402 -29.21 12.20 5.77
N THR A 403 -30.21 11.85 6.60
CA THR A 403 -30.36 12.45 7.94
C THR A 403 -29.61 11.63 8.99
N GLN A 404 -29.49 12.15 10.21
CA GLN A 404 -28.95 11.37 11.34
C GLN A 404 -29.73 10.07 11.58
N LYS A 405 -31.07 10.12 11.49
CA LYS A 405 -31.93 8.95 11.58
C LYS A 405 -31.66 7.96 10.45
N GLY A 406 -31.39 8.46 9.24
CA GLY A 406 -30.91 7.68 8.12
C GLY A 406 -29.59 6.98 8.42
N LEU A 407 -28.59 7.72 8.91
CA LEU A 407 -27.28 7.17 9.26
C LEU A 407 -27.39 6.08 10.34
N GLU A 408 -28.24 6.26 11.35
CA GLU A 408 -28.51 5.25 12.37
C GLU A 408 -29.18 3.99 11.78
N PHE A 409 -30.16 4.18 10.89
CA PHE A 409 -30.77 3.07 10.16
C PHE A 409 -29.73 2.31 9.34
N VAL A 410 -28.87 3.02 8.60
CA VAL A 410 -27.83 2.36 7.82
C VAL A 410 -26.88 1.62 8.77
N LYS A 411 -26.44 2.22 9.88
CA LYS A 411 -25.58 1.58 10.89
C LYS A 411 -26.22 0.31 11.48
N SER A 412 -27.53 0.27 11.66
CA SER A 412 -28.24 -0.92 12.16
C SER A 412 -28.48 -1.98 11.09
N GLU A 413 -28.84 -1.58 9.87
CA GLU A 413 -29.26 -2.48 8.79
C GLU A 413 -28.06 -3.02 7.99
N PHE A 414 -27.00 -2.20 7.91
CA PHE A 414 -25.79 -2.44 7.14
C PHE A 414 -24.54 -2.31 8.01
N SER A 415 -24.61 -2.74 9.27
CA SER A 415 -23.48 -2.75 10.23
C SER A 415 -22.18 -3.32 9.65
N ASP A 416 -22.31 -4.20 8.65
CA ASP A 416 -21.20 -4.90 7.98
C ASP A 416 -20.79 -4.24 6.64
N ARG A 417 -21.40 -3.12 6.21
CA ARG A 417 -21.15 -2.47 4.90
C ARG A 417 -20.81 -0.96 4.94
N ILE A 418 -20.94 -0.30 6.10
CA ILE A 418 -20.56 1.12 6.30
C ILE A 418 -19.11 1.28 6.80
N LEU A 419 -18.52 0.23 7.37
CA LEU A 419 -17.15 0.25 7.88
C LEU A 419 -16.15 -0.28 6.85
#